data_AF-A0AAE5P2R0-F1
#
_entry.id   AF-A0AAE5P2R0-F1
#
_cell.length_a   1.000
_cell.length_b   1.000
_cell.length_c   1.000
_cell.angle_alpha   90.00
_cell.angle_beta   90.00
_cell.angle_gamma   90.00
#
_symmetry.space_group_name_H-M   'P 1'
#
loop_
_entity.id
_entity.type
_entity.pdbx_description
1 polymer ?
#
loop_
_entity_poly.entity_id
_entity_poly.type
_entity_poly.pdbx_seq_one_letter_code
_entity_poly.pdbx_strand_id
1 'polypeptide(L)'
;EESGKRLPIMISGTVTDASGRILSGQTVTAFWNSIRHARPLTVGLNCALGAALMRPYAEELSKIADTYVCIYPNAGLPNPMSDTGFDETPDVTSALLKEFAESGFVN
;
A
#
# COMPACT_ATOMS: atom_id res chain seq x y z
N GLU A 1 13.98 0.51 26.28
CA GLU A 1 13.60 1.94 26.18
C GLU A 1 14.68 2.83 26.83
N GLU A 2 15.90 2.88 26.27
CA GLU A 2 17.07 3.41 27.00
C GLU A 2 17.74 4.63 26.37
N SER A 3 17.43 4.97 25.11
CA SER A 3 18.12 6.04 24.39
C SER A 3 17.34 7.36 24.30
N GLY A 4 16.04 7.38 24.63
CA GLY A 4 15.14 8.52 24.37
C GLY A 4 14.98 8.88 22.89
N LYS A 5 15.61 8.14 21.96
CA LYS A 5 15.62 8.44 20.53
C LYS A 5 14.34 7.90 19.89
N ARG A 6 13.69 8.76 19.12
CA ARG A 6 12.57 8.38 18.25
C ARG A 6 13.11 7.96 16.89
N LEU A 7 13.12 6.66 16.63
CA LEU A 7 13.51 6.13 15.32
C LEU A 7 12.41 6.41 14.28
N PRO A 8 12.77 6.65 13.01
CA PRO A 8 11.78 6.68 11.93
C PRO A 8 11.13 5.29 11.80
N ILE A 9 9.82 5.27 11.55
CA ILE A 9 9.05 4.05 11.33
C ILE A 9 8.32 4.13 10.00
N MET A 10 8.20 2.99 9.34
CA MET A 10 7.36 2.77 8.16
C MET A 10 6.20 1.88 8.58
N ILE A 11 4.98 2.27 8.23
CA ILE A 11 3.78 1.48 8.52
C ILE A 11 3.06 1.17 7.21
N SER A 12 2.82 -0.11 6.94
CA SER A 12 2.01 -0.51 5.78
C SER A 12 0.84 -1.36 6.20
N GLY A 13 -0.32 -1.11 5.59
CA GLY A 13 -1.52 -1.90 5.73
C GLY A 13 -1.75 -2.80 4.52
N THR A 14 -2.45 -3.92 4.71
CA THR A 14 -2.85 -4.81 3.61
C THR A 14 -4.37 -4.78 3.50
N VAL A 15 -4.87 -4.32 2.35
CA VAL A 15 -6.29 -4.43 1.98
C VAL A 15 -6.53 -5.86 1.54
N THR A 16 -7.37 -6.61 2.27
CA THR A 16 -7.41 -8.07 2.16
C THR A 16 -8.20 -8.58 0.97
N ASP A 17 -9.14 -7.80 0.44
CA ASP A 17 -9.96 -8.18 -0.71
C ASP A 17 -10.60 -6.94 -1.38
N ALA A 18 -11.48 -7.19 -2.35
CA ALA A 18 -12.22 -6.16 -3.08
C ALA A 18 -13.21 -5.34 -2.23
N SER A 19 -13.41 -5.67 -0.94
CA SER A 19 -14.23 -4.86 -0.03
C SER A 19 -13.55 -3.55 0.40
N GLY A 20 -12.25 -3.40 0.12
CA GLY A 20 -11.49 -2.20 0.45
C GLY A 20 -11.17 -2.05 1.93
N ARG A 21 -11.15 -3.17 2.66
CA ARG A 21 -10.92 -3.22 4.10
C ARG A 21 -9.62 -3.92 4.45
N ILE A 22 -9.02 -3.47 5.54
CA ILE A 22 -7.96 -4.22 6.24
C ILE A 22 -8.64 -5.33 7.06
N LEU A 23 -7.89 -6.37 7.47
CA LEU A 23 -8.38 -7.52 8.25
C LEU A 23 -9.23 -7.12 9.48
N SER A 24 -8.96 -5.97 10.10
CA SER A 24 -9.73 -5.41 11.22
C SER A 24 -11.10 -4.83 10.82
N GLY A 25 -11.47 -4.87 9.54
CA GLY A 25 -12.69 -4.26 8.97
C GLY A 25 -12.57 -2.76 8.68
N GLN A 26 -11.41 -2.14 8.95
CA GLN A 26 -11.18 -0.71 8.73
C GLN A 26 -11.06 -0.38 7.24
N THR A 27 -11.64 0.74 6.82
CA THR A 27 -11.31 1.38 5.54
C THR A 27 -9.90 1.97 5.58
N VAL A 28 -9.34 2.33 4.42
CA VAL A 28 -8.03 3.01 4.33
C VAL A 28 -8.02 4.31 5.15
N THR A 29 -9.07 5.12 5.06
CA THR A 29 -9.22 6.31 5.90
C THR A 29 -9.25 6.00 7.39
N ALA A 30 -9.97 4.97 7.81
CA ALA A 30 -10.04 4.59 9.22
C ALA A 30 -8.70 4.06 9.73
N PHE A 31 -7.98 3.28 8.90
CA PHE A 31 -6.64 2.81 9.19
C PHE A 31 -5.68 3.97 9.45
N TRP A 32 -5.57 4.92 8.51
CA TRP A 32 -4.67 6.06 8.67
C TRP A 32 -4.97 6.87 9.93
N ASN A 33 -6.23 7.22 10.18
CA ASN A 33 -6.62 7.96 11.39
C ASN A 33 -6.28 7.19 12.67
N SER A 34 -6.34 5.86 12.65
CA SER A 34 -6.01 5.04 13.82
C SER A 34 -4.51 5.01 14.13
N ILE A 35 -3.62 5.17 13.14
CA ILE A 35 -2.16 5.03 13.33
C ILE A 35 -1.38 6.34 13.23
N ARG A 36 -1.96 7.42 12.70
CA ARG A 36 -1.21 8.68 12.44
C ARG A 36 -0.56 9.30 13.66
N HIS A 37 -1.09 9.05 14.85
CA HIS A 37 -0.50 9.48 16.13
C HIS A 37 0.92 8.92 16.35
N ALA A 38 1.26 7.80 15.70
CA ALA A 38 2.59 7.22 15.70
C ALA A 38 3.61 8.06 14.91
N ARG A 39 3.19 9.08 14.14
CA ARG A 39 4.01 10.01 13.33
C ARG A 39 5.04 9.29 12.42
N PRO A 40 4.62 8.33 11.58
CA PRO A 40 5.55 7.55 10.77
C PRO A 40 6.24 8.41 9.70
N LEU A 41 7.43 7.97 9.27
CA LEU A 41 8.11 8.57 8.12
C LEU A 41 7.34 8.25 6.83
N THR A 42 6.83 7.03 6.70
CA THR A 42 6.00 6.62 5.56
C THR A 42 4.78 5.83 6.03
N VAL A 43 3.67 5.98 5.30
CA VAL A 43 2.51 5.11 5.39
C VAL A 43 2.25 4.48 4.03
N GLY A 44 1.72 3.25 3.99
CA GLY A 44 1.58 2.55 2.73
C GLY A 44 0.56 1.44 2.69
N LEU A 45 0.45 0.86 1.49
CA LEU A 45 -0.31 -0.36 1.21
C LEU A 45 0.56 -1.39 0.52
N ASN A 46 0.36 -2.65 0.90
CA ASN A 46 1.14 -3.75 0.35
C ASN A 46 0.39 -5.08 0.26
N CYS A 47 0.91 -5.95 -0.61
CA CYS A 47 0.45 -7.33 -0.76
C CYS A 47 -1.04 -7.43 -1.14
N ALA A 48 -1.59 -8.65 -1.08
CA ALA A 48 -2.96 -9.09 -1.36
C ALA A 48 -3.48 -8.77 -2.77
N LEU A 49 -3.40 -7.51 -3.19
CA LEU A 49 -3.88 -7.00 -4.46
C LEU A 49 -2.70 -6.72 -5.41
N GLY A 50 -2.98 -6.91 -6.70
CA GLY A 50 -2.16 -6.33 -7.77
C GLY A 50 -2.37 -4.82 -7.90
N ALA A 51 -1.48 -4.15 -8.64
CA ALA A 51 -1.51 -2.68 -8.77
C ALA A 51 -2.85 -2.16 -9.30
N ALA A 52 -3.43 -2.81 -10.32
CA ALA A 52 -4.71 -2.40 -10.90
C ALA A 52 -5.85 -2.36 -9.86
N LEU A 53 -5.92 -3.35 -8.97
CA LEU A 53 -6.94 -3.43 -7.91
C LEU A 53 -6.61 -2.52 -6.72
N MET A 54 -5.32 -2.27 -6.45
CA MET A 54 -4.86 -1.42 -5.35
C MET A 54 -5.03 0.07 -5.62
N ARG A 55 -5.07 0.48 -6.89
CA ARG A 55 -5.13 1.88 -7.33
C ARG A 55 -6.10 2.78 -6.56
N PRO A 56 -7.41 2.46 -6.41
CA PRO A 56 -8.33 3.36 -5.70
C PRO A 56 -7.94 3.58 -4.24
N TYR A 57 -7.33 2.60 -3.59
CA TYR A 57 -6.89 2.68 -2.19
C TYR A 57 -5.58 3.46 -2.04
N ALA A 58 -4.68 3.36 -3.02
CA ALA A 58 -3.50 4.20 -3.11
C ALA A 58 -3.88 5.68 -3.28
N GLU A 59 -4.83 5.95 -4.18
CA GLU A 59 -5.38 7.29 -4.40
C GLU A 59 -6.11 7.85 -3.17
N GLU A 60 -6.88 7.03 -2.46
CA GLU A 60 -7.53 7.44 -1.20
C GLU A 60 -6.47 7.81 -0.14
N LEU A 61 -5.47 6.94 0.07
CA LEU A 61 -4.43 7.16 1.06
C LEU A 61 -3.60 8.42 0.75
N SER A 62 -3.25 8.64 -0.53
CA SER A 62 -2.45 9.80 -0.93
C SER A 62 -3.15 11.14 -0.71
N LYS A 63 -4.48 11.16 -0.70
CA LYS A 63 -5.28 12.37 -0.43
C LYS A 63 -5.36 12.71 1.06
N ILE A 64 -5.24 11.73 1.95
CA ILE A 64 -5.51 11.89 3.39
C ILE A 64 -4.24 11.82 4.27
N ALA A 65 -3.17 11.20 3.79
CA ALA A 65 -1.93 11.05 4.53
C ALA A 65 -1.21 12.40 4.63
N ASP A 66 -0.75 12.74 5.83
CA ASP A 66 0.08 13.93 6.10
C ASP A 66 1.59 13.61 6.18
N THR A 67 1.98 12.46 5.61
CA THR A 67 3.35 11.91 5.57
C THR A 67 3.61 11.23 4.23
N TYR A 68 4.84 10.75 3.99
CA TYR A 68 5.20 10.12 2.72
C TYR A 68 4.38 8.85 2.46
N VAL A 69 4.03 8.61 1.20
CA VAL A 69 3.20 7.47 0.79
C VAL A 69 4.02 6.48 -0.03
N CYS A 70 4.01 5.22 0.41
CA CYS A 70 4.70 4.12 -0.25
C CYS A 70 3.71 3.01 -0.62
N ILE A 71 3.78 2.47 -1.84
CA ILE A 71 2.84 1.44 -2.31
C ILE A 71 3.64 0.34 -2.99
N TYR A 72 3.44 -0.91 -2.57
CA TYR A 72 4.14 -2.07 -3.11
C TYR A 72 3.18 -3.28 -3.27
N PRO A 73 2.44 -3.32 -4.39
CA PRO A 73 1.46 -4.35 -4.70
C PRO A 73 2.13 -5.66 -5.13
N ASN A 74 1.33 -6.72 -5.21
CA ASN A 74 1.73 -7.96 -5.88
C ASN A 74 1.77 -7.76 -7.41
N ALA A 75 2.42 -8.69 -8.11
CA ALA A 75 2.38 -8.82 -9.58
C ALA A 75 1.04 -9.43 -10.03
N GLY A 76 -0.06 -8.76 -9.74
CA GLY A 76 -1.42 -9.27 -9.89
C GLY A 76 -1.90 -10.05 -8.67
N LEU A 77 -2.97 -10.83 -8.84
CA LEU A 77 -3.43 -11.75 -7.80
C LEU A 77 -2.58 -13.03 -7.81
N PRO A 78 -2.40 -13.70 -6.64
CA PRO A 78 -1.75 -15.00 -6.61
C PRO A 78 -2.45 -16.00 -7.53
N ASN A 79 -1.68 -16.65 -8.41
CA ASN A 79 -2.16 -17.70 -9.31
C ASN A 79 -1.30 -18.96 -9.14
N PRO A 80 -1.81 -20.01 -8.47
CA PRO A 80 -1.08 -21.27 -8.28
C PRO A 80 -0.78 -22.03 -9.57
N MET A 81 -1.45 -21.69 -10.68
CA MET A 81 -1.23 -22.30 -11.99
C MET A 81 -0.16 -21.56 -12.82
N SER A 82 0.31 -20.40 -12.36
CA SER A 82 1.44 -19.69 -12.97
C SER A 82 2.77 -20.26 -12.48
N ASP A 83 3.77 -20.32 -13.36
CA ASP A 83 5.13 -20.78 -13.06
C ASP A 83 5.80 -19.98 -11.92
N THR A 84 5.44 -18.69 -11.78
CA THR A 84 6.01 -17.80 -10.74
C THR A 84 5.10 -17.64 -9.53
N GLY A 85 3.89 -18.21 -9.59
CA GLY A 85 2.80 -17.92 -8.64
C GLY A 85 2.02 -16.63 -8.95
N PHE A 86 2.37 -15.89 -10.01
CA PHE A 86 1.76 -14.63 -10.42
C PHE A 86 1.73 -14.48 -11.95
N ASP A 87 0.70 -13.82 -12.50
CA ASP A 87 0.55 -13.68 -13.95
C ASP A 87 1.21 -12.41 -14.53
N GLU A 88 1.38 -11.35 -13.74
CA GLU A 88 1.93 -10.10 -14.26
C GLU A 88 3.45 -10.20 -14.45
N THR A 89 3.93 -9.77 -15.61
CA THR A 89 5.35 -9.67 -15.92
C THR A 89 5.95 -8.40 -15.29
N PRO A 90 7.30 -8.28 -15.22
CA PRO A 90 7.95 -7.05 -14.79
C PRO A 90 7.53 -5.81 -15.60
N ASP A 91 7.34 -5.93 -16.90
CA ASP A 91 6.92 -4.82 -17.77
C ASP A 91 5.50 -4.35 -17.45
N VAL A 92 4.58 -5.28 -17.18
CA VAL A 92 3.19 -4.95 -16.78
C VAL A 92 3.19 -4.28 -15.40
N THR A 93 3.84 -4.89 -14.41
CA THR A 93 3.86 -4.38 -13.03
C THR A 93 4.52 -3.00 -12.98
N SER A 94 5.65 -2.81 -13.66
CA SER A 94 6.37 -1.53 -13.68
C SER A 94 5.59 -0.42 -14.38
N ALA A 95 4.86 -0.72 -15.46
CA ALA A 95 4.00 0.25 -16.12
C ALA A 95 2.86 0.74 -15.19
N LEU A 96 2.26 -0.16 -14.41
CA LEU A 96 1.23 0.21 -13.42
C LEU A 96 1.81 1.03 -12.26
N LEU A 97 3.00 0.67 -11.75
CA LEU A 97 3.68 1.46 -10.72
C LEU A 97 4.11 2.84 -11.21
N LYS A 98 4.52 2.94 -12.48
CA LYS A 98 4.83 4.22 -13.11
C LYS A 98 3.61 5.15 -13.11
N GLU A 99 2.41 4.61 -13.37
CA GLU A 99 1.17 5.40 -13.29
C GLU A 99 0.93 5.94 -11.87
N PHE A 100 1.23 5.18 -10.82
CA PHE A 100 1.08 5.67 -9.44
C PHE A 100 2.01 6.85 -9.16
N ALA A 101 3.26 6.78 -9.65
CA ALA A 101 4.22 7.86 -9.51
C ALA A 101 3.80 9.10 -10.32
N GLU A 102 3.36 8.93 -11.57
CA GLU A 102 2.89 10.03 -12.43
C GLU A 102 1.61 10.68 -11.91
N SER A 103 0.72 9.91 -11.27
CA SER A 103 -0.50 10.39 -10.62
C SER A 103 -0.25 11.01 -9.24
N GLY A 104 0.99 10.98 -8.72
CA GLY A 104 1.35 11.55 -7.42
C GLY A 104 0.82 10.77 -6.22
N PHE A 105 0.53 9.48 -6.38
CA PHE A 105 0.06 8.63 -5.27
C PHE A 105 1.18 8.21 -4.32
N VAL A 106 2.42 8.21 -4.81
CA VAL A 106 3.63 7.87 -4.06
C VAL A 106 4.63 9.01 -4.12
N ASN A 107 5.45 9.19 -3.07
CA ASN A 107 6.42 10.28 -2.95
C ASN A 107 7.57 9.98 -1.96
#